data_AF-A0A1G3TB38-F1
#
_entry.id   AF-A0A1G3TB38-F1
#
_cell.length_a   1.000
_cell.length_b   1.000
_cell.length_c   1.000
_cell.angle_alpha   90.00
_cell.angle_beta   90.00
_cell.angle_gamma   90.00
#
_symmetry.space_group_name_H-M   'P 1'
#
loop_
_entity.id
_entity.type
_entity.pdbx_description
1 polymer ?
#
loop_
_entity_poly.entity_id
_entity_poly.type
_entity_poly.pdbx_seq_one_letter_code
_entity_poly.pdbx_strand_id
1 'polypeptide(L)'
;MQISSNMGVLSSAKSVLPVKTLFSEKISKDEALEIKEQIKQNANAIAFNSASIQGAVSGKDGNFELQYEEFQNFLKGIGYNGKPIADLSKEEASALVSEDGFFGVKQTSERIANFVINGAGTDEDRFRAGREGMIQGFKEAEEMWGGELPEISQQTMAKAIEMVDKAMYDLGFSILDEEV
;
A
#
# COMPACT_ATOMS: atom_id res chain seq x y z
N MET A 1 -4.38 -76.31 1.66
CA MET A 1 -5.71 -75.77 1.33
C MET A 1 -6.25 -75.15 2.60
N GLN A 2 -6.10 -73.83 2.77
CA GLN A 2 -7.06 -72.79 2.43
C GLN A 2 -8.19 -72.62 3.49
N ILE A 3 -8.10 -71.47 4.21
CA ILE A 3 -9.14 -70.49 4.63
C ILE A 3 -10.39 -70.99 5.40
N SER A 4 -11.07 -70.27 6.30
CA SER A 4 -11.10 -68.85 6.68
C SER A 4 -12.04 -68.68 7.89
N SER A 5 -11.66 -67.77 8.80
CA SER A 5 -12.45 -66.74 9.53
C SER A 5 -13.77 -67.05 10.26
N ASN A 6 -13.81 -66.59 11.52
CA ASN A 6 -14.56 -65.42 12.03
C ASN A 6 -15.21 -65.70 13.42
N MET A 7 -14.56 -65.46 14.56
CA MET A 7 -14.32 -64.21 15.34
C MET A 7 -15.54 -63.60 16.07
N GLY A 8 -15.40 -63.51 17.40
CA GLY A 8 -16.15 -62.71 18.36
C GLY A 8 -16.11 -63.38 19.75
N VAL A 9 -15.76 -62.78 20.88
CA VAL A 9 -15.34 -61.43 21.29
C VAL A 9 -14.55 -61.64 22.59
N LEU A 10 -13.37 -61.04 22.76
CA LEU A 10 -12.63 -61.06 24.03
C LEU A 10 -12.22 -59.65 24.44
N SER A 11 -12.54 -59.36 25.70
CA SER A 11 -12.41 -58.12 26.46
C SER A 11 -10.96 -57.74 26.75
N SER A 12 -10.77 -56.43 27.01
CA SER A 12 -9.70 -55.76 27.78
C SER A 12 -8.70 -54.96 26.94
N ALA A 13 -8.86 -53.64 26.96
CA ALA A 13 -7.77 -52.72 26.65
C ALA A 13 -7.83 -51.47 27.56
N LYS A 14 -6.66 -51.20 28.15
CA LYS A 14 -6.28 -50.14 29.09
C LYS A 14 -6.64 -48.73 28.62
N SER A 15 -6.83 -47.87 29.61
CA SER A 15 -6.94 -46.41 29.53
C SER A 15 -5.88 -45.78 28.61
N VAL A 16 -6.35 -45.15 27.53
CA VAL A 16 -5.60 -44.13 26.78
C VAL A 16 -6.33 -42.82 27.03
N LEU A 17 -5.63 -41.84 27.63
CA LEU A 17 -6.16 -40.49 27.82
C LEU A 17 -6.56 -39.91 26.45
N PRO A 18 -7.73 -39.27 26.32
CA PRO A 18 -8.14 -38.69 25.05
C PRO A 18 -7.19 -37.54 24.70
N VAL A 19 -6.51 -37.67 23.56
CA VAL A 19 -5.86 -36.55 22.88
C VAL A 19 -6.94 -35.52 22.61
N LYS A 20 -6.87 -34.36 23.28
CA LYS A 20 -7.73 -33.21 22.95
C LYS A 20 -7.40 -32.78 21.52
N THR A 21 -8.29 -33.11 20.59
CA THR A 21 -8.29 -32.52 19.25
C THR A 21 -8.71 -31.05 19.37
N LEU A 22 -7.80 -30.13 19.07
CA LEU A 22 -8.05 -28.68 18.99
C LEU A 22 -8.88 -28.34 17.74
N PHE A 23 -10.10 -28.86 17.67
CA PHE A 23 -11.07 -28.51 16.62
C PHE A 23 -12.41 -28.23 17.26
N SER A 24 -12.63 -26.98 17.70
CA SER A 24 -13.94 -26.30 17.75
C SER A 24 -13.93 -25.06 18.67
N GLU A 25 -13.00 -24.13 18.50
CA GLU A 25 -13.32 -22.74 18.81
C GLU A 25 -13.98 -22.17 17.56
N LYS A 26 -15.31 -22.03 17.60
CA LYS A 26 -16.04 -21.29 16.57
C LYS A 26 -15.56 -19.85 16.68
N ILE A 27 -14.80 -19.40 15.68
CA ILE A 27 -14.45 -17.99 15.48
C ILE A 27 -15.71 -17.17 15.78
N SER A 28 -15.63 -16.27 16.76
CA SER A 28 -16.77 -15.46 17.16
C SER A 28 -17.19 -14.56 15.99
N LYS A 29 -18.44 -14.08 15.98
CA LYS A 29 -18.89 -13.18 14.91
C LYS A 29 -18.01 -11.92 14.82
N ASP A 30 -17.46 -11.49 15.95
CA ASP A 30 -16.60 -10.32 16.05
C ASP A 30 -15.20 -10.62 15.51
N GLU A 31 -14.64 -11.81 15.80
CA GLU A 31 -13.37 -12.26 15.23
C GLU A 31 -13.48 -12.51 13.72
N ALA A 32 -14.61 -13.00 13.23
CA ALA A 32 -14.85 -13.18 11.81
C ALA A 32 -14.99 -11.84 11.07
N LEU A 33 -15.56 -10.83 11.72
CA LEU A 33 -15.65 -9.46 11.20
C LEU A 33 -14.27 -8.80 11.17
N GLU A 34 -13.47 -8.98 12.23
CA GLU A 34 -12.11 -8.47 12.31
C GLU A 34 -11.19 -9.15 11.28
N ILE A 35 -11.27 -10.48 11.14
CA ILE A 35 -10.55 -11.22 10.09
C ILE A 35 -11.00 -10.77 8.71
N LYS A 36 -12.29 -10.49 8.50
CA LYS A 36 -12.81 -10.00 7.21
C LYS A 36 -12.31 -8.58 6.91
N GLU A 37 -12.27 -7.70 7.91
CA GLU A 37 -11.76 -6.35 7.77
C GLU A 37 -10.24 -6.35 7.56
N GLN A 38 -9.52 -7.21 8.29
CA GLN A 38 -8.08 -7.42 8.14
C GLN A 38 -7.74 -8.05 6.78
N ILE A 39 -8.55 -8.99 6.29
CA ILE A 39 -8.44 -9.53 4.93
C ILE A 39 -8.78 -8.47 3.90
N LYS A 40 -9.74 -7.57 4.13
CA LYS A 40 -10.08 -6.48 3.20
C LYS A 40 -8.98 -5.42 3.13
N GLN A 41 -8.41 -5.03 4.28
CA GLN A 41 -7.27 -4.12 4.37
C GLN A 41 -6.01 -4.75 3.74
N ASN A 42 -5.74 -6.03 4.02
CA ASN A 42 -4.66 -6.77 3.36
C ASN A 42 -4.95 -7.04 1.88
N ALA A 43 -6.21 -7.20 1.48
CA ALA A 43 -6.62 -7.41 0.10
C ALA A 43 -6.42 -6.16 -0.76
N ASN A 44 -6.44 -4.95 -0.21
CA ASN A 44 -6.06 -3.75 -0.95
C ASN A 44 -4.54 -3.69 -1.20
N ALA A 45 -3.74 -4.11 -0.21
CA ALA A 45 -2.29 -4.30 -0.40
C ALA A 45 -1.98 -5.48 -1.35
N ILE A 46 -2.81 -6.52 -1.35
CA ILE A 46 -2.72 -7.67 -2.27
C ILE A 46 -3.36 -7.36 -3.63
N ALA A 47 -4.27 -6.39 -3.77
CA ALA A 47 -4.87 -6.01 -5.04
C ALA A 47 -3.87 -5.24 -5.89
N PHE A 48 -3.15 -4.27 -5.30
CA PHE A 48 -2.00 -3.65 -5.94
C PHE A 48 -0.92 -4.68 -6.27
N ASN A 49 -0.58 -5.57 -5.34
CA ASN A 49 0.35 -6.65 -5.61
C ASN A 49 -0.18 -7.62 -6.67
N SER A 50 -1.45 -7.99 -6.73
CA SER A 50 -1.95 -9.02 -7.65
C SER A 50 -2.20 -8.48 -9.05
N ALA A 51 -2.56 -7.20 -9.22
CA ALA A 51 -2.64 -6.56 -10.53
C ALA A 51 -1.24 -6.28 -11.10
N SER A 52 -0.31 -5.81 -10.26
CA SER A 52 1.10 -5.61 -10.63
C SER A 52 1.83 -6.94 -10.87
N ILE A 53 1.61 -7.93 -9.99
CA ILE A 53 2.22 -9.26 -10.08
C ILE A 53 1.53 -10.07 -11.18
N GLN A 54 0.22 -9.99 -11.44
CA GLN A 54 -0.35 -10.67 -12.62
C GLN A 54 0.11 -10.03 -13.92
N GLY A 55 0.33 -8.72 -13.96
CA GLY A 55 1.03 -8.06 -15.08
C GLY A 55 2.48 -8.54 -15.24
N ALA A 56 3.23 -8.61 -14.14
CA ALA A 56 4.64 -9.03 -14.11
C ALA A 56 4.86 -10.55 -14.23
N VAL A 57 3.89 -11.39 -13.85
CA VAL A 57 3.94 -12.87 -13.89
C VAL A 57 3.32 -13.41 -15.17
N SER A 58 2.34 -12.71 -15.76
CA SER A 58 1.80 -13.06 -17.08
C SER A 58 2.64 -12.50 -18.24
N GLY A 59 3.49 -11.49 -17.97
CA GLY A 59 4.53 -11.05 -18.88
C GLY A 59 5.61 -12.12 -19.00
N LYS A 60 5.71 -12.77 -20.17
CA LYS A 60 6.74 -13.76 -20.50
C LYS A 60 8.15 -13.18 -20.68
N ASP A 61 8.43 -12.04 -20.06
CA ASP A 61 9.70 -11.34 -20.20
C ASP A 61 10.35 -11.27 -18.82
N GLY A 62 11.60 -11.77 -18.69
CA GLY A 62 12.37 -11.84 -17.45
C GLY A 62 12.79 -10.47 -16.88
N ASN A 63 11.86 -9.53 -16.81
CA ASN A 63 12.07 -8.10 -16.60
C ASN A 63 11.76 -7.65 -15.16
N PHE A 64 11.50 -8.58 -14.23
CA PHE A 64 11.21 -8.23 -12.84
C PHE A 64 12.43 -7.64 -12.13
N GLU A 65 13.62 -8.17 -12.39
CA GLU A 65 14.85 -7.70 -11.76
C GLU A 65 15.21 -6.28 -12.21
N LEU A 66 15.05 -5.97 -13.50
CA LEU A 66 15.21 -4.61 -14.04
C LEU A 66 14.17 -3.64 -13.44
N GLN A 67 12.89 -4.02 -13.35
CA GLN A 67 11.85 -3.19 -12.72
C GLN A 67 12.13 -2.92 -11.24
N TYR A 68 12.65 -3.92 -10.52
CA TYR A 68 13.06 -3.76 -9.13
C TYR A 68 14.24 -2.79 -9.00
N GLU A 69 15.27 -2.93 -9.82
CA GLU A 69 16.41 -2.01 -9.83
C GLU A 69 16.00 -0.58 -10.18
N GLU A 70 15.14 -0.38 -11.18
CA GLU A 70 14.56 0.91 -11.53
C GLU A 70 13.80 1.54 -10.35
N PHE A 71 12.97 0.75 -9.66
CA PHE A 71 12.27 1.21 -8.48
C PHE A 71 13.23 1.61 -7.34
N GLN A 72 14.27 0.81 -7.07
CA GLN A 72 15.28 1.17 -6.07
C GLN A 72 16.05 2.45 -6.45
N ASN A 73 16.35 2.63 -7.74
CA ASN A 73 17.01 3.84 -8.24
C ASN A 73 16.10 5.07 -8.14
N PHE A 74 14.80 4.91 -8.43
CA PHE A 74 13.81 5.95 -8.19
C PHE A 74 13.77 6.36 -6.71
N LEU A 75 13.70 5.40 -5.79
CA LEU A 75 13.71 5.67 -4.35
C LEU A 75 14.97 6.44 -3.92
N LYS A 76 16.14 6.04 -4.40
CA LYS A 76 17.39 6.79 -4.17
C LYS A 76 17.33 8.20 -4.76
N GLY A 77 16.76 8.34 -5.97
CA GLY A 77 16.60 9.61 -6.66
C GLY A 77 15.74 10.62 -5.90
N ILE A 78 14.70 10.15 -5.19
CA ILE A 78 13.88 11.00 -4.30
C ILE A 78 14.50 11.18 -2.90
N GLY A 79 15.69 10.64 -2.64
CA GLY A 79 16.44 10.81 -1.41
C GLY A 79 16.29 9.69 -0.37
N TYR A 80 15.62 8.58 -0.70
CA TYR A 80 15.51 7.44 0.21
C TYR A 80 16.80 6.60 0.16
N ASN A 81 17.53 6.59 1.27
CA ASN A 81 18.77 5.81 1.44
C ASN A 81 18.64 4.68 2.47
N GLY A 82 17.39 4.30 2.80
CA GLY A 82 17.11 3.24 3.76
C GLY A 82 17.30 1.84 3.16
N LYS A 83 16.95 0.82 3.95
CA LYS A 83 16.91 -0.56 3.48
C LYS A 83 15.90 -0.72 2.33
N PRO A 84 16.11 -1.66 1.40
CA PRO A 84 15.11 -1.97 0.40
C PRO A 84 13.75 -2.26 1.06
N ILE A 85 12.67 -1.75 0.47
CA ILE A 85 11.32 -1.84 1.06
C ILE A 85 10.91 -3.29 1.34
N ALA A 86 11.37 -4.23 0.51
CA ALA A 86 11.11 -5.66 0.66
C ALA A 86 11.79 -6.29 1.90
N ASP A 87 12.83 -5.66 2.43
CA ASP A 87 13.64 -6.18 3.55
C ASP A 87 13.28 -5.51 4.90
N LEU A 88 12.26 -4.65 4.93
CA LEU A 88 11.85 -3.92 6.12
C LEU A 88 11.08 -4.82 7.09
N SER A 89 11.41 -4.71 8.37
CA SER A 89 10.51 -5.16 9.44
C SER A 89 9.25 -4.29 9.51
N LYS A 90 8.21 -4.79 10.18
CA LYS A 90 6.96 -4.04 10.38
C LYS A 90 7.22 -2.74 11.15
N GLU A 91 8.11 -2.78 12.13
CA GLU A 91 8.48 -1.64 12.95
C GLU A 91 9.21 -0.58 12.12
N GLU A 92 10.16 -0.99 11.26
CA GLU A 92 10.86 -0.09 10.36
C GLU A 92 9.91 0.53 9.32
N ALA A 93 9.03 -0.26 8.73
CA ALA A 93 8.02 0.24 7.79
C ALA A 93 7.08 1.25 8.47
N SER A 94 6.63 0.95 9.70
CA SER A 94 5.77 1.83 10.49
C SER A 94 6.46 3.16 10.80
N ALA A 95 7.76 3.12 11.13
CA ALA A 95 8.56 4.32 11.36
C ALA A 95 8.67 5.18 10.08
N LEU A 96 8.82 4.55 8.92
CA LEU A 96 8.92 5.28 7.65
C LEU A 96 7.64 6.00 7.23
N VAL A 97 6.46 5.46 7.58
CA VAL A 97 5.16 6.07 7.27
C VAL A 97 4.59 6.91 8.43
N SER A 98 5.31 7.01 9.54
CA SER A 98 4.96 7.90 10.65
C SER A 98 4.95 9.37 10.21
N GLU A 99 4.38 10.27 11.00
CA GLU A 99 4.21 11.69 10.65
C GLU A 99 5.51 12.37 10.17
N ASP A 100 6.62 12.11 10.88
CA ASP A 100 7.96 12.61 10.54
C ASP A 100 8.81 11.57 9.78
N GLY A 101 8.25 10.42 9.43
CA GLY A 101 8.92 9.39 8.64
C GLY A 101 9.19 9.84 7.20
N PHE A 102 10.12 9.16 6.52
CA PHE A 102 10.48 9.52 5.15
C PHE A 102 9.28 9.49 4.21
N PHE A 103 8.43 8.45 4.29
CA PHE A 103 7.17 8.33 3.53
C PHE A 103 5.96 8.87 4.30
N GLY A 104 6.19 9.59 5.40
CA GLY A 104 5.15 10.27 6.16
C GLY A 104 4.47 11.38 5.36
N VAL A 105 3.28 11.77 5.81
CA VAL A 105 2.46 12.83 5.19
C VAL A 105 3.26 14.12 5.04
N LYS A 106 3.95 14.56 6.10
CA LYS A 106 4.72 15.81 6.11
C LYS A 106 5.83 15.80 5.07
N GLN A 107 6.73 14.81 5.12
CA GLN A 107 7.87 14.77 4.19
C GLN A 107 7.45 14.52 2.74
N THR A 108 6.44 13.66 2.51
CA THR A 108 6.00 13.34 1.16
C THR A 108 5.27 14.50 0.51
N SER A 109 4.40 15.19 1.24
CA SER A 109 3.72 16.39 0.73
C SER A 109 4.72 17.51 0.40
N GLU A 110 5.71 17.74 1.25
CA GLU A 110 6.79 18.70 0.98
C GLU A 110 7.57 18.36 -0.30
N ARG A 111 7.94 17.09 -0.52
CA ARG A 111 8.63 16.68 -1.75
C ARG A 111 7.79 16.91 -3.01
N ILE A 112 6.51 16.57 -2.97
CA ILE A 112 5.59 16.76 -4.10
C ILE A 112 5.40 18.26 -4.38
N ALA A 113 5.09 19.06 -3.36
CA ALA A 113 4.90 20.50 -3.51
C ALA A 113 6.18 21.18 -4.03
N ASN A 114 7.34 20.84 -3.46
CA ASN A 114 8.62 21.41 -3.89
C ASN A 114 8.98 21.04 -5.33
N PHE A 115 8.58 19.87 -5.83
CA PHE A 115 8.76 19.53 -7.23
C PHE A 115 8.06 20.55 -8.15
N VAL A 116 6.80 20.89 -7.83
CA VAL A 116 6.03 21.90 -8.58
C VAL A 116 6.57 23.29 -8.37
N ILE A 117 6.78 23.71 -7.11
CA ILE A 117 7.27 25.06 -6.77
C ILE A 117 8.61 25.34 -7.44
N ASN A 118 9.56 24.40 -7.36
CA ASN A 118 10.88 24.57 -7.98
C ASN A 118 10.81 24.51 -9.51
N GLY A 119 9.93 23.68 -10.07
CA GLY A 119 9.73 23.57 -11.52
C GLY A 119 9.06 24.80 -12.14
N ALA A 120 8.15 25.43 -11.39
CA ALA A 120 7.44 26.64 -11.81
C ALA A 120 8.28 27.91 -11.60
N GLY A 121 9.06 27.99 -10.52
CA GLY A 121 9.87 29.15 -10.20
C GLY A 121 9.00 30.38 -9.89
N THR A 122 8.85 31.28 -10.86
CA THR A 122 8.03 32.50 -10.73
C THR A 122 6.97 32.61 -11.83
N ASP A 123 6.70 31.52 -12.56
CA ASP A 123 5.80 31.47 -13.71
C ASP A 123 4.42 30.95 -13.28
N GLU A 124 3.40 31.81 -13.35
CA GLU A 124 2.03 31.50 -12.94
C GLU A 124 1.43 30.33 -13.74
N ASP A 125 1.62 30.32 -15.06
CA ASP A 125 1.08 29.28 -15.93
C ASP A 125 1.66 27.91 -15.56
N ARG A 126 2.95 27.86 -15.21
CA ARG A 126 3.59 26.62 -14.72
C ARG A 126 3.10 26.20 -13.34
N PHE A 127 2.81 27.14 -12.45
CA PHE A 127 2.19 26.83 -11.17
C PHE A 127 0.81 26.18 -11.35
N ARG A 128 -0.04 26.80 -12.20
CA ARG A 128 -1.37 26.28 -12.52
C ARG A 128 -1.29 24.89 -13.16
N ALA A 129 -0.44 24.73 -14.18
CA ALA A 129 -0.23 23.45 -14.84
C ALA A 129 0.31 22.37 -13.89
N GLY A 130 1.25 22.72 -13.01
CA GLY A 130 1.80 21.79 -12.02
C GLY A 130 0.75 21.36 -10.99
N ARG A 131 -0.05 22.31 -10.49
CA ARG A 131 -1.16 22.05 -9.57
C ARG A 131 -2.25 21.17 -10.20
N GLU A 132 -2.67 21.49 -11.42
CA GLU A 132 -3.64 20.68 -12.17
C GLU A 132 -3.09 19.27 -12.42
N GLY A 133 -1.82 19.15 -12.80
CA GLY A 133 -1.14 17.88 -12.98
C GLY A 133 -1.09 17.03 -11.70
N MET A 134 -0.95 17.64 -10.53
CA MET A 134 -1.05 16.92 -9.25
C MET A 134 -2.44 16.33 -9.04
N ILE A 135 -3.50 17.11 -9.26
CA ILE A 135 -4.90 16.67 -9.09
C ILE A 135 -5.23 15.56 -10.08
N GLN A 136 -4.87 15.75 -11.35
CA GLN A 136 -5.12 14.78 -12.41
C GLN A 136 -4.36 13.47 -12.15
N GLY A 137 -3.07 13.53 -11.83
CA GLY A 137 -2.26 12.34 -11.54
C GLY A 137 -2.74 11.59 -10.29
N PHE A 138 -3.26 12.30 -9.28
CA PHE A 138 -3.85 11.65 -8.11
C PHE A 138 -5.12 10.88 -8.46
N LYS A 139 -6.00 11.47 -9.28
CA LYS A 139 -7.21 10.81 -9.77
C LYS A 139 -6.89 9.58 -10.62
N GLU A 140 -5.91 9.68 -11.51
CA GLU A 140 -5.43 8.53 -12.29
C GLU A 140 -4.91 7.42 -11.37
N ALA A 141 -4.22 7.77 -10.29
CA ALA A 141 -3.77 6.80 -9.30
C ALA A 141 -4.95 6.14 -8.56
N GLU A 142 -6.03 6.86 -8.24
CA GLU A 142 -7.28 6.28 -7.70
C GLU A 142 -7.94 5.31 -8.68
N GLU A 143 -8.02 5.68 -9.96
CA GLU A 143 -8.57 4.82 -11.01
C GLU A 143 -7.75 3.52 -11.14
N MET A 144 -6.42 3.62 -11.13
CA MET A 144 -5.51 2.47 -11.15
C MET A 144 -5.60 1.64 -9.87
N TRP A 145 -5.86 2.28 -8.73
CA TRP A 145 -6.05 1.63 -7.44
C TRP A 145 -7.37 0.85 -7.35
N GLY A 146 -8.36 1.24 -8.17
CA GLY A 146 -9.69 0.62 -8.20
C GLY A 146 -10.69 1.27 -7.24
N GLY A 147 -10.47 2.53 -6.87
CA GLY A 147 -11.31 3.30 -5.96
C GLY A 147 -10.51 4.39 -5.25
N GLU A 148 -11.06 4.95 -4.17
CA GLU A 148 -10.37 5.96 -3.37
C GLU A 148 -9.05 5.43 -2.80
N LEU A 149 -7.99 6.25 -2.93
CA LEU A 149 -6.72 5.96 -2.27
C LEU A 149 -6.88 6.05 -0.75
N PRO A 150 -6.05 5.32 0.03
CA PRO A 150 -6.10 5.35 1.49
C PRO A 150 -5.98 6.77 2.08
N GLU A 151 -6.54 6.98 3.27
CA GLU A 151 -6.59 8.29 3.93
C GLU A 151 -5.24 9.01 3.99
N ILE A 152 -4.15 8.27 4.26
CA ILE A 152 -2.79 8.85 4.28
C ILE A 152 -2.40 9.51 2.95
N SER A 153 -2.82 8.93 1.83
CA SER A 153 -2.58 9.48 0.48
C SER A 153 -3.41 10.74 0.26
N GLN A 154 -4.67 10.74 0.70
CA GLN A 154 -5.56 11.91 0.64
C GLN A 154 -4.99 13.09 1.45
N GLN A 155 -4.59 12.82 2.70
CA GLN A 155 -3.96 13.82 3.57
C GLN A 155 -2.66 14.37 2.96
N THR A 156 -1.86 13.51 2.34
CA THR A 156 -0.61 13.91 1.67
C THR A 156 -0.89 14.83 0.49
N MET A 157 -1.86 14.49 -0.36
CA MET A 157 -2.19 15.29 -1.53
C MET A 157 -2.80 16.64 -1.14
N ALA A 158 -3.75 16.65 -0.20
CA ALA A 158 -4.36 17.88 0.30
C ALA A 158 -3.30 18.85 0.85
N LYS A 159 -2.38 18.34 1.67
CA LYS A 159 -1.29 19.16 2.24
C LYS A 159 -0.31 19.65 1.17
N ALA A 160 -0.03 18.83 0.14
CA ALA A 160 0.84 19.24 -0.96
C ALA A 160 0.20 20.37 -1.80
N ILE A 161 -1.08 20.26 -2.12
CA ILE A 161 -1.83 21.31 -2.84
C ILE A 161 -1.87 22.60 -2.02
N GLU A 162 -2.14 22.52 -0.70
CA GLU A 162 -2.12 23.68 0.19
C GLU A 162 -0.77 24.42 0.14
N MET A 163 0.35 23.69 0.11
CA MET A 163 1.68 24.30 0.00
C MET A 163 1.90 25.00 -1.34
N VAL A 164 1.43 24.41 -2.45
CA VAL A 164 1.51 25.03 -3.78
C VAL A 164 0.62 26.28 -3.85
N ASP A 165 -0.61 26.20 -3.36
CA ASP A 165 -1.57 27.32 -3.32
C ASP A 165 -1.02 28.47 -2.48
N LYS A 166 -0.38 28.15 -1.34
CA LYS A 166 0.31 29.14 -0.52
C LYS A 166 1.47 29.80 -1.28
N ALA A 167 2.28 29.03 -2.00
CA ALA A 167 3.39 29.57 -2.79
C ALA A 167 2.89 30.50 -3.90
N MET A 168 1.81 30.12 -4.59
CA MET A 168 1.14 30.98 -5.58
C MET A 168 0.63 32.28 -4.95
N TYR A 169 -0.04 32.18 -3.80
CA TYR A 169 -0.54 33.34 -3.06
C TYR A 169 0.59 34.29 -2.62
N ASP A 170 1.69 33.75 -2.10
CA ASP A 170 2.86 34.53 -1.67
C ASP A 170 3.52 35.28 -2.85
N LEU A 171 3.39 34.76 -4.07
CA LEU A 171 3.82 35.40 -5.32
C LEU A 171 2.80 36.40 -5.89
N GLY A 172 1.61 36.49 -5.28
CA GLY A 172 0.54 37.41 -5.68
C GLY A 172 -0.41 36.86 -6.74
N PHE A 173 -0.37 35.56 -7.03
CA PHE A 173 -1.30 34.92 -7.96
C PHE A 173 -2.65 34.63 -7.30
N SER A 174 -3.73 34.71 -8.07
CA SER A 174 -5.05 34.29 -7.60
C SER A 174 -5.11 32.78 -7.47
N ILE A 175 -5.49 32.29 -6.29
CA ILE A 175 -5.72 30.85 -6.03
C ILE A 175 -7.09 30.36 -6.53
N LEU A 176 -7.98 31.30 -6.88
CA LEU A 176 -9.23 30.96 -7.54
C LEU A 176 -8.92 30.74 -9.02
N ASP A 177 -9.30 29.58 -9.53
CA ASP A 177 -9.32 29.36 -10.97
C ASP A 177 -10.34 30.34 -11.54
N GLU A 178 -9.86 31.37 -12.25
CA GLU A 178 -10.74 32.22 -13.05
C GLU A 178 -11.28 31.31 -14.17
N GLU A 179 -12.54 30.89 -14.06
CA GLU A 179 -13.24 30.27 -15.19
C GLU A 179 -13.22 31.27 -16.34
N VAL A 180 -12.43 30.96 -17.38
CA VAL A 180 -12.44 31.67 -18.67
C VAL A 180 -13.36 30.94 -19.65
#